data_AF-A0A5D3CKA9-F1
#
_entry.id   AF-A0A5D3CKA9-F1
#
_cell.length_a   1.000
_cell.length_b   1.000
_cell.length_c   1.000
_cell.angle_alpha   90.00
_cell.angle_beta   90.00
_cell.angle_gamma   90.00
#
_symmetry.space_group_name_H-M   'P 1'
#
loop_
_entity.id
_entity.type
_entity.pdbx_description
1 polymer ?
#
loop_
_entity_poly.entity_id
_entity_poly.type
_entity_poly.pdbx_seq_one_letter_code
_entity_poly.pdbx_strand_id
1 'polypeptide(L)'
;MDPSAQHSRKFPWKDVTILRVQWHAICLGLFASIIAPFGGFFASGFKRAFKIKDFGDSIPGHGGITDRMDCQMVMAVFSYIYHQSFVVSQSITVESIIDQVLMNLTFEEQQLLFTKLGQMLQDRLFLQ
;
A
#
# COMPACT_ATOMS: atom_id res chain seq x y z
N MET A 1 -2.27 38.37 51.44
CA MET A 1 -1.05 38.12 50.65
C MET A 1 -0.80 36.63 50.73
N ASP A 2 -1.16 35.90 49.68
CA ASP A 2 -1.16 34.44 49.67
C ASP A 2 -0.04 33.94 48.74
N PRO A 3 1.00 33.24 49.24
CA PRO A 3 2.13 32.78 48.42
C PRO A 3 1.96 31.30 48.04
N SER A 4 0.92 31.00 47.26
CA SER A 4 0.75 29.69 46.61
C SER A 4 1.44 29.68 45.24
N ALA A 5 2.71 29.28 45.15
CA ALA A 5 3.34 29.01 43.85
C ALA A 5 4.59 28.12 43.95
N GLN A 6 4.41 26.80 43.84
CA GLN A 6 5.26 25.97 42.97
C GLN A 6 4.63 24.59 42.77
N HIS A 7 3.62 24.59 41.90
CA HIS A 7 3.03 23.39 41.32
C HIS A 7 4.06 22.75 40.37
N SER A 8 4.73 21.68 40.84
CA SER A 8 5.57 20.80 40.04
C SER A 8 4.74 20.22 38.88
N ARG A 9 4.88 20.78 37.67
CA ARG A 9 4.30 20.22 36.44
C ARG A 9 5.05 18.92 36.10
N LYS A 10 4.66 17.82 36.73
CA LYS A 10 5.02 16.47 36.27
C LYS A 10 4.30 16.23 34.95
N PHE A 11 5.04 16.36 33.85
CA PHE A 11 4.57 16.03 32.51
C PHE A 11 4.09 14.57 32.45
N PRO A 12 2.86 14.29 31.96
CA PRO A 12 2.26 12.95 31.96
C PRO A 12 2.58 12.17 30.67
N TRP A 13 3.86 12.11 30.27
CA TRP A 13 4.29 11.31 29.12
C TRP A 13 5.07 10.09 29.62
N LYS A 14 4.39 9.12 30.21
CA LYS A 14 5.05 7.85 30.61
C LYS A 14 4.65 6.65 29.77
N ASP A 15 3.51 6.69 29.09
CA ASP A 15 3.02 5.55 28.31
C ASP A 15 2.75 5.97 26.87
N VAL A 16 3.79 5.89 26.02
CA VAL A 16 3.61 5.97 24.57
C VAL A 16 3.33 4.56 24.08
N THR A 17 2.05 4.25 23.87
CA THR A 17 1.65 2.99 23.23
C THR A 17 1.96 3.07 21.74
N ILE A 18 3.05 2.43 21.32
CA ILE A 18 3.44 2.34 19.91
C ILE A 18 2.60 1.25 19.24
N LEU A 19 1.70 1.67 18.36
CA LEU A 19 0.89 0.75 17.55
C LEU A 19 1.64 0.40 16.24
N ARG A 20 1.44 -0.80 15.71
CA ARG A 20 2.14 -1.28 14.48
C ARG A 20 1.98 -0.33 13.29
N VAL A 21 0.87 0.40 13.21
CA VAL A 21 0.61 1.40 12.17
C VAL A 21 1.62 2.55 12.19
N GLN A 22 2.20 2.89 13.34
CA GLN A 22 3.17 3.99 13.45
C GLN A 22 4.46 3.68 12.69
N TRP A 23 4.91 2.42 12.69
CA TRP A 23 6.06 1.98 11.90
C TRP A 23 5.81 2.14 10.39
N HIS A 24 4.61 1.79 9.93
CA HIS A 24 4.21 1.95 8.53
C HIS A 24 4.13 3.43 8.14
N ALA A 25 3.60 4.28 9.04
CA ALA A 25 3.53 5.72 8.83
C ALA A 25 4.92 6.37 8.70
N ILE A 26 5.90 5.92 9.50
CA ILE A 26 7.29 6.39 9.40
C ILE A 26 7.89 5.99 8.04
N CYS A 27 7.73 4.73 7.62
CA CYS A 27 8.23 4.26 6.33
C CYS A 27 7.61 5.01 5.14
N LEU A 28 6.28 5.17 5.12
CA LEU A 28 5.57 5.90 4.07
C LEU A 28 5.94 7.39 4.08
N GLY A 29 6.07 8.00 5.26
CA GLY A 29 6.45 9.40 5.42
C GLY A 29 7.88 9.69 4.93
N LEU A 30 8.83 8.81 5.24
CA LEU A 30 10.21 8.93 4.75
C LEU A 30 10.26 8.84 3.22
N PHE A 31 9.54 7.87 2.65
CA PHE A 31 9.44 7.73 1.20
C PHE A 31 8.82 8.97 0.55
N ALA A 32 7.69 9.46 1.09
CA ALA A 32 7.03 10.67 0.59
C ALA A 32 7.97 11.89 0.63
N SER A 33 8.77 12.05 1.69
CA SER A 33 9.73 13.14 1.81
C SER A 33 10.83 13.10 0.73
N ILE A 34 11.24 11.90 0.31
CA ILE A 34 12.27 11.74 -0.73
C ILE A 34 11.67 11.98 -2.11
N ILE A 35 10.45 11.52 -2.36
CA ILE A 35 9.79 11.59 -3.69
C ILE A 35 9.15 12.95 -3.97
N ALA A 36 8.66 13.67 -2.95
CA ALA A 36 8.00 14.97 -3.13
C ALA A 36 8.83 15.99 -3.94
N PRO A 37 10.16 16.13 -3.73
CA PRO A 37 11.00 16.97 -4.59
C PRO A 37 11.06 16.52 -6.06
N PHE A 38 10.97 15.22 -6.34
CA PHE A 38 11.05 14.67 -7.70
C PHE A 38 9.76 14.84 -8.50
N GLY A 39 8.60 14.98 -7.84
CA GLY A 39 7.32 15.22 -8.51
C GLY A 39 7.33 16.50 -9.35
N GLY A 40 7.87 17.60 -8.81
CA GLY A 40 7.97 18.87 -9.55
C GLY A 40 8.90 18.81 -10.76
N PHE A 41 9.94 17.97 -10.71
CA PHE A 41 10.85 17.75 -11.84
C PHE A 41 10.20 16.90 -12.95
N PHE A 42 9.37 15.92 -12.59
CA PHE A 42 8.66 15.07 -13.55
C PHE A 42 7.64 15.87 -14.36
N ALA A 43 6.84 16.70 -13.69
CA ALA A 43 5.94 17.68 -14.28
C ALA A 43 6.66 18.57 -15.31
N SER A 44 7.80 19.15 -14.92
CA SER A 44 8.58 20.01 -15.81
C SER A 44 9.19 19.26 -17.01
N GLY A 45 9.65 18.02 -16.81
CA GLY A 45 10.23 17.18 -17.86
C GLY A 45 9.19 16.68 -18.86
N PHE A 46 8.03 16.25 -18.38
CA PHE A 46 6.94 15.75 -19.19
C PHE A 46 6.34 16.84 -20.08
N LYS A 47 6.14 18.04 -19.53
CA LYS A 47 5.74 19.24 -20.30
C LYS A 47 6.72 19.58 -21.43
N ARG A 48 8.03 19.33 -21.23
CA ARG A 48 9.06 19.55 -22.26
C ARG A 48 9.11 18.43 -23.31
N ALA A 49 8.87 17.18 -22.89
CA ALA A 49 8.92 16.00 -23.76
C ALA A 49 7.75 15.96 -24.74
N PHE A 50 6.55 16.36 -24.32
CA PHE A 50 5.36 16.28 -25.17
C PHE A 50 5.18 17.46 -26.13
N LYS A 51 5.88 18.59 -25.96
CA LYS A 51 5.74 19.81 -26.81
C LYS A 51 4.30 20.33 -27.00
N ILE A 52 3.30 19.71 -26.38
CA ILE A 52 1.92 20.16 -26.30
C ILE A 52 1.90 21.22 -25.22
N LYS A 53 2.12 22.46 -25.66
CA LYS A 53 1.62 23.63 -24.96
C LYS A 53 0.08 23.52 -25.07
N ASP A 54 -0.61 23.76 -23.95
CA ASP A 54 -2.07 23.99 -23.92
C ASP A 54 -2.99 22.75 -23.84
N PHE A 55 -2.92 22.03 -22.71
CA PHE A 55 -4.15 21.71 -21.97
C PHE A 55 -4.30 22.63 -20.74
N GLY A 56 -3.69 23.82 -20.81
CA GLY A 56 -3.67 24.84 -19.77
C GLY A 56 -4.80 25.87 -19.87
N ASP A 57 -5.73 25.72 -20.81
CA ASP A 57 -6.81 26.70 -21.05
C ASP A 57 -8.16 26.34 -20.41
N SER A 58 -8.27 25.25 -19.64
CA SER A 58 -9.55 24.98 -18.98
C SER A 58 -9.85 25.89 -17.79
N ILE A 59 -8.84 26.41 -17.05
CA ILE A 59 -9.08 27.39 -15.97
C ILE A 59 -7.85 28.31 -15.77
N PRO A 60 -7.93 29.61 -16.10
CA PRO A 60 -6.85 30.56 -15.87
C PRO A 60 -6.67 30.83 -14.37
N GLY A 61 -5.50 30.49 -13.82
CA GLY A 61 -5.13 30.78 -12.42
C GLY A 61 -5.00 29.58 -11.48
N HIS A 62 -5.32 28.35 -11.93
CA HIS A 62 -5.07 27.13 -11.17
C HIS A 62 -3.92 26.35 -11.82
N GLY A 63 -2.77 26.26 -11.13
CA GLY A 63 -1.61 25.49 -11.60
C GLY A 63 -2.01 24.08 -12.06
N GLY A 64 -1.50 23.66 -13.21
CA GLY A 64 -1.98 22.52 -14.00
C GLY A 64 -2.22 21.27 -13.16
N ILE A 65 -3.44 20.74 -13.25
CA ILE A 65 -3.85 19.48 -12.61
C ILE A 65 -2.89 18.34 -12.99
N THR A 66 -2.36 18.34 -14.22
CA THR A 66 -1.39 17.37 -14.71
C THR A 66 -0.10 17.31 -13.88
N ASP A 67 0.40 18.45 -13.38
CA ASP A 67 1.60 18.53 -12.53
C ASP A 67 1.34 18.13 -11.07
N ARG A 68 0.06 17.98 -10.70
CA ARG A 68 -0.36 17.49 -9.38
C ARG A 68 -0.65 16.00 -9.43
N MET A 69 -1.18 15.52 -10.55
CA MET A 69 -1.62 14.13 -10.71
C MET A 69 -0.46 13.16 -10.95
N ASP A 70 0.66 13.60 -11.52
CA ASP A 70 1.84 12.76 -11.76
C ASP A 70 2.51 12.32 -10.45
N CYS A 71 2.77 13.26 -9.54
CA CYS A 71 3.32 12.97 -8.21
C CYS A 71 2.34 12.13 -7.38
N GLN A 72 1.04 12.45 -7.44
CA GLN A 72 0.01 11.69 -6.73
C GLN A 72 -0.13 10.27 -7.28
N MET A 73 0.02 10.05 -8.59
CA MET A 73 -0.02 8.71 -9.18
C MET A 73 1.16 7.85 -8.72
N VAL A 74 2.38 8.41 -8.71
CA VAL A 74 3.57 7.70 -8.21
C VAL A 74 3.42 7.34 -6.72
N MET A 75 2.94 8.29 -5.91
CA MET A 75 2.67 8.05 -4.50
C MET A 75 1.57 7.01 -4.28
N ALA A 76 0.50 7.05 -5.08
CA ALA A 76 -0.60 6.10 -5.01
C ALA A 76 -0.13 4.67 -5.33
N VAL A 77 0.60 4.48 -6.43
CA VAL A 77 1.13 3.16 -6.83
C VAL A 77 2.04 2.59 -5.75
N PHE A 78 2.96 3.40 -5.20
CA PHE A 78 3.84 2.96 -4.13
C PHE A 78 3.04 2.58 -2.87
N SER A 79 2.11 3.43 -2.43
CA SER A 79 1.30 3.17 -1.24
C SER A 79 0.47 1.90 -1.36
N TYR A 80 -0.05 1.61 -2.57
CA TYR A 80 -0.78 0.39 -2.86
C TYR A 80 0.11 -0.86 -2.75
N ILE A 81 1.27 -0.86 -3.40
CA ILE A 81 2.21 -1.99 -3.35
C ILE A 81 2.70 -2.22 -1.90
N TYR A 82 3.01 -1.15 -1.19
CA TYR A 82 3.44 -1.21 0.20
C TYR A 82 2.34 -1.79 1.10
N HIS A 83 1.10 -1.33 0.93
CA HIS A 83 -0.06 -1.85 1.66
C HIS A 83 -0.26 -3.35 1.37
N GLN A 84 -0.26 -3.76 0.10
CA GLN A 84 -0.45 -5.18 -0.27
C GLN A 84 0.68 -6.09 0.21
N SER A 85 1.91 -5.58 0.28
CA SER A 85 3.08 -6.40 0.64
C SER A 85 3.29 -6.51 2.15
N PHE A 86 3.04 -5.42 2.90
CA PHE A 86 3.40 -5.32 4.32
C PHE A 86 2.21 -5.26 5.26
N VAL A 87 1.08 -4.69 4.83
CA VAL A 87 -0.10 -4.48 5.69
C VAL A 87 -1.11 -5.61 5.51
N VAL A 88 -1.35 -6.04 4.27
CA VAL A 88 -2.26 -7.14 3.96
C VAL A 88 -1.52 -8.45 4.21
N SER A 89 -1.85 -9.14 5.30
CA SER A 89 -1.56 -10.57 5.39
C SER A 89 -2.40 -11.30 4.36
N GLN A 90 -1.77 -11.89 3.36
CA GLN A 90 -2.43 -12.79 2.41
C GLN A 90 -2.84 -14.06 3.13
N SER A 91 -3.98 -14.03 3.82
CA SER A 91 -4.62 -15.25 4.30
C SER A 91 -5.25 -15.93 3.09
N ILE A 92 -4.50 -16.85 2.48
CA ILE A 92 -5.04 -17.72 1.44
C ILE A 92 -6.11 -18.59 2.11
N THR A 93 -7.38 -18.24 1.90
CA THR A 93 -8.51 -19.05 2.37
C THR A 93 -8.72 -20.23 1.42
N VAL A 94 -9.33 -21.31 1.93
CA VAL A 94 -9.68 -22.47 1.10
C VAL A 94 -10.61 -22.07 -0.05
N GLU A 95 -11.52 -21.13 0.20
CA GLU A 95 -12.39 -20.54 -0.82
C GLU A 95 -11.59 -19.86 -1.94
N SER A 96 -10.59 -19.04 -1.59
CA SER A 96 -9.72 -18.41 -2.58
C SER A 96 -8.92 -19.41 -3.42
N ILE A 97 -8.53 -20.55 -2.83
CA ILE A 97 -7.85 -21.63 -3.57
C ILE A 97 -8.81 -22.29 -4.54
N ILE A 98 -10.04 -22.59 -4.10
CA ILE A 98 -11.07 -23.20 -4.94
C ILE A 98 -11.39 -22.28 -6.12
N ASP A 99 -11.60 -21.00 -5.88
CA ASP A 99 -11.87 -20.02 -6.93
C ASP A 99 -10.69 -19.91 -7.91
N GLN A 100 -9.46 -19.90 -7.41
CA GLN A 100 -8.26 -19.87 -8.25
C GLN A 100 -8.14 -21.14 -9.10
N VAL A 101 -8.48 -22.31 -8.56
CA VAL A 101 -8.50 -23.58 -9.30
C VAL A 101 -9.59 -23.56 -10.37
N LEU A 102 -10.80 -23.09 -10.05
CA LEU A 102 -11.91 -23.04 -11.00
C LEU A 102 -11.69 -22.04 -12.13
N MET A 103 -11.05 -20.91 -11.86
CA MET A 103 -10.82 -19.85 -12.84
C MET A 103 -9.61 -20.10 -13.74
N ASN A 104 -8.56 -20.79 -13.24
CA ASN A 104 -7.30 -20.95 -13.98
C ASN A 104 -7.07 -22.34 -14.56
N LEU A 105 -7.76 -23.40 -14.10
CA LEU A 105 -7.55 -24.76 -14.60
C LEU A 105 -8.70 -25.22 -15.50
N THR A 106 -8.34 -25.98 -16.52
CA THR A 106 -9.30 -26.71 -17.36
C THR A 106 -9.93 -27.88 -16.59
N PHE A 107 -11.08 -28.37 -17.06
CA PHE A 107 -11.81 -29.45 -16.40
C PHE A 107 -10.97 -30.74 -16.22
N GLU A 108 -10.14 -31.08 -17.22
CA GLU A 108 -9.21 -32.21 -17.16
C GLU A 108 -8.15 -32.02 -16.06
N GLU A 109 -7.58 -30.83 -15.94
CA GLU A 109 -6.59 -30.50 -14.90
C GLU A 109 -7.22 -30.50 -13.51
N GLN A 110 -8.48 -30.06 -13.40
CA GLN A 110 -9.24 -30.12 -12.14
C GLN A 110 -9.46 -31.58 -11.69
N GLN A 111 -9.83 -32.48 -12.60
CA GLN A 111 -9.99 -33.90 -12.28
C GLN A 111 -8.67 -34.56 -11.86
N LEU A 112 -7.57 -34.24 -12.54
CA LEU A 112 -6.24 -34.74 -12.18
C LEU A 112 -5.82 -34.24 -10.79
N LEU A 113 -6.05 -32.95 -10.50
CA LEU A 113 -5.76 -32.36 -9.19
C LEU A 113 -6.53 -33.06 -8.08
N PHE A 114 -7.83 -33.29 -8.26
CA PHE A 114 -8.68 -34.00 -7.30
C PHE A 114 -8.17 -35.42 -7.04
N THR A 115 -7.84 -36.16 -8.10
CA THR A 115 -7.34 -37.53 -7.99
C THR A 115 -6.01 -37.59 -7.23
N LYS A 116 -5.07 -36.67 -7.53
CA LYS A 116 -3.80 -36.58 -6.80
C LYS A 116 -3.97 -36.19 -5.34
N LEU A 117 -4.86 -35.24 -5.04
CA LEU A 117 -5.16 -34.83 -3.67
C LEU A 117 -5.71 -35.99 -2.84
N GLY A 118 -6.63 -36.77 -3.40
CA GLY A 118 -7.17 -37.97 -2.76
C GLY A 118 -6.07 -39.00 -2.45
N GLN A 119 -5.17 -39.25 -3.40
CA GLN A 119 -4.05 -40.17 -3.20
C GLN A 119 -3.10 -39.70 -2.08
N MET A 120 -2.72 -38.42 -2.06
CA MET A 120 -1.86 -37.86 -1.01
C MET A 120 -2.48 -37.93 0.38
N LEU A 121 -3.80 -37.75 0.49
CA LEU A 121 -4.52 -37.87 1.75
C LEU A 121 -4.55 -39.32 2.24
N GLN A 122 -4.79 -40.27 1.34
CA GLN A 122 -4.78 -41.71 1.64
C GLN A 122 -3.40 -42.16 2.16
N ASP A 123 -2.32 -41.72 1.49
CA ASP A 123 -0.94 -42.04 1.87
C ASP A 123 -0.58 -41.46 3.25
N ARG A 124 -1.03 -40.23 3.54
CA ARG A 124 -0.87 -39.59 4.85
C ARG A 124 -1.62 -40.31 5.96
N LEU A 125 -2.80 -40.84 5.67
CA LEU A 125 -3.62 -41.59 6.62
C LEU A 125 -3.02 -42.97 6.92
N PHE A 126 -2.34 -43.58 5.95
CA PHE A 126 -1.66 -44.88 6.10
C PHE A 126 -0.35 -44.79 6.92
N LEU A 127 0.22 -43.59 7.04
CA LEU A 127 1.46 -43.32 7.77
C LEU A 127 1.24 -42.88 9.23
N GLN A 128 -0.02 -42.74 9.68
CA GLN A 128 -0.40 -42.50 11.08
C GLN A 128 -0.88 -43.78 11.75
#